data_AF-J2RM08-F1
#
_entry.id   AF-J2RM08-F1
#
_cell.length_a   1.000
_cell.length_b   1.000
_cell.length_c   1.000
_cell.angle_alpha   90.00
_cell.angle_beta   90.00
_cell.angle_gamma   90.00
#
_symmetry.space_group_name_H-M   'P 1'
#
loop_
_entity.id
_entity.type
_entity.pdbx_description
1 polymer ?
#
loop_
_entity_poly.entity_id
_entity_poly.type
_entity_poly.pdbx_seq_one_letter_code
_entity_poly.pdbx_strand_id
1 'polypeptide(L)'
;MSDELTVGGLHPDARVGEAFENRQGCCWPSLVRCIQVLAPAEAGDEKLWLSDDDDVRDAEQCLTLADRLDGLLEDGSVADYVAGRNAYFSERPRPECSTCDGTGVRRRRQMDEPSEEPGVLTREQREIPHSAEQVCFTCNGLGTVEHQRYRDLYVSDIREFSEFLRHAGGFYVWVFESAVNSERFREKWG
;
A
#
# COMPACT_ATOMS: atom_id res chain seq x y z
N MET A 1 8.37 6.29 7.67
CA MET A 1 7.09 6.51 8.36
C MET A 1 6.05 6.18 7.32
N SER A 2 5.31 5.10 7.52
CA SER A 2 4.26 4.68 6.59
C SER A 2 3.05 5.54 6.89
N ASP A 3 2.54 6.23 5.87
CA ASP A 3 1.26 6.93 5.96
C ASP A 3 0.20 5.90 6.33
N GLU A 4 -0.44 6.07 7.49
CA GLU A 4 -1.45 5.14 7.98
C GLU A 4 -2.76 5.48 7.27
N LEU A 5 -3.06 4.71 6.22
CA LEU A 5 -4.31 4.82 5.49
C LEU A 5 -5.38 4.02 6.22
N THR A 6 -6.46 4.69 6.63
CA THR A 6 -7.62 4.09 7.29
C THR A 6 -8.81 4.13 6.34
N VAL A 7 -9.58 3.04 6.28
CA VAL A 7 -10.85 2.98 5.54
C VAL A 7 -11.95 2.70 6.55
N GLY A 8 -12.88 3.64 6.71
CA GLY A 8 -13.95 3.57 7.71
C GLY A 8 -15.33 3.64 7.09
N GLY A 9 -16.29 2.91 7.66
CA GLY A 9 -17.70 3.02 7.30
C GLY A 9 -18.34 4.27 7.90
N LEU A 10 -19.31 4.84 7.19
CA LEU A 10 -20.03 6.05 7.64
C LEU A 10 -21.22 5.72 8.54
N HIS A 11 -21.99 4.71 8.17
CA HIS A 11 -23.20 4.30 8.89
C HIS A 11 -23.25 2.78 8.99
N PRO A 12 -22.27 2.17 9.70
CA PRO A 12 -22.16 0.73 9.73
C PRO A 12 -23.35 0.09 10.44
N ASP A 13 -23.94 -0.95 9.83
CA ASP A 13 -25.00 -1.76 10.45
C ASP A 13 -24.47 -3.07 11.06
N ALA A 14 -23.20 -3.39 10.81
CA ALA A 14 -22.48 -4.51 11.38
C ALA A 14 -21.00 -4.17 11.61
N ARG A 15 -20.36 -4.90 12.53
CA ARG A 15 -18.94 -4.70 12.88
C ARG A 15 -18.00 -4.79 11.66
N VAL A 16 -18.32 -5.62 10.67
CA VAL A 16 -17.52 -5.76 9.45
C VAL A 16 -17.55 -4.51 8.57
N GLY A 17 -18.57 -3.65 8.71
CA GLY A 17 -18.68 -2.38 8.02
C GLY A 17 -18.02 -1.21 8.75
N GLU A 18 -17.55 -1.37 10.00
CA GLU A 18 -16.97 -0.27 10.78
C GLU A 18 -15.63 0.22 10.22
N ALA A 19 -14.75 -0.72 9.88
CA ALA A 19 -13.44 -0.43 9.32
C ALA A 19 -12.97 -1.58 8.43
N PHE A 20 -12.29 -1.22 7.34
CA PHE A 20 -11.61 -2.17 6.49
C PHE A 20 -10.10 -2.15 6.75
N GLU A 21 -9.64 -3.16 7.47
CA GLU A 21 -8.22 -3.40 7.70
C GLU A 21 -7.71 -4.40 6.68
N ASN A 22 -7.00 -3.93 5.66
CA ASN A 22 -6.34 -4.85 4.76
C ASN A 22 -5.20 -5.55 5.51
N ARG A 23 -5.10 -6.89 5.36
CA ARG A 23 -4.24 -7.81 6.13
C ARG A 23 -2.77 -7.37 6.29
N GLN A 24 -2.25 -6.51 5.42
CA GLN A 24 -0.87 -6.03 5.46
C GLN A 24 -0.75 -4.49 5.51
N GLY A 25 -1.81 -3.73 5.80
CA GLY A 25 -1.79 -2.27 6.02
C GLY A 25 -1.31 -1.40 4.85
N CYS A 26 -0.80 -1.97 3.75
CA CYS A 26 -0.22 -1.23 2.62
C CYS A 26 -0.62 -1.81 1.25
N CYS A 27 -1.64 -2.67 1.20
CA CYS A 27 -2.15 -3.28 -0.03
C CYS A 27 -3.34 -2.51 -0.64
N TRP A 28 -3.79 -1.42 -0.01
CA TRP A 28 -4.86 -0.56 -0.51
C TRP A 28 -4.68 -0.15 -1.98
N PRO A 29 -3.51 0.34 -2.44
CA PRO A 29 -3.34 0.68 -3.86
C PRO A 29 -3.52 -0.50 -4.81
N SER A 30 -3.21 -1.71 -4.37
CA SER A 30 -3.35 -2.92 -5.19
C SER A 30 -4.81 -3.35 -5.31
N LEU A 31 -5.58 -3.22 -4.23
CA LEU A 31 -7.02 -3.44 -4.20
C LEU A 31 -7.73 -2.41 -5.09
N VAL A 32 -7.44 -1.11 -4.91
CA VAL A 32 -8.01 -0.03 -5.73
C VAL A 32 -7.73 -0.27 -7.21
N ARG A 33 -6.50 -0.64 -7.56
CA ARG A 33 -6.14 -0.92 -8.96
C ARG A 33 -6.89 -2.13 -9.54
N CYS A 34 -7.14 -3.16 -8.74
CA CYS A 34 -7.95 -4.30 -9.14
C CYS A 34 -9.38 -3.86 -9.47
N ILE A 35 -9.99 -3.08 -8.58
CA ILE A 35 -11.36 -2.57 -8.74
C ILE A 35 -11.45 -1.67 -9.98
N GLN A 36 -10.50 -0.76 -10.19
CA GLN A 36 -10.48 0.11 -11.39
C GLN A 36 -10.41 -0.66 -12.71
N VAL A 37 -9.72 -1.81 -12.72
CA VAL A 37 -9.61 -2.62 -13.94
C VAL A 37 -10.87 -3.45 -14.18
N LEU A 38 -11.42 -4.07 -13.14
CA LEU A 38 -12.53 -5.03 -13.28
C LEU A 38 -13.93 -4.39 -13.20
N ALA A 39 -14.04 -3.26 -12.52
CA ALA A 39 -15.27 -2.52 -12.25
C ALA A 39 -15.07 -1.00 -12.47
N PRO A 40 -14.63 -0.55 -13.67
CA PRO A 40 -14.29 0.85 -13.92
C PRO A 40 -15.49 1.81 -13.79
N ALA A 41 -16.71 1.34 -14.07
CA ALA A 41 -17.92 2.16 -13.97
C ALA A 41 -18.25 2.48 -12.51
N GLU A 42 -18.07 1.50 -11.62
CA GLU A 42 -18.30 1.60 -10.19
C GLU A 42 -17.09 2.24 -9.48
N ALA A 43 -15.87 2.08 -10.00
CA ALA A 43 -14.64 2.60 -9.41
C ALA A 43 -14.53 4.14 -9.47
N GLY A 44 -15.15 4.81 -10.45
CA GLY A 44 -14.97 6.26 -10.59
C GLY A 44 -13.50 6.69 -10.76
N ASP A 45 -13.19 7.94 -10.41
CA ASP A 45 -11.82 8.49 -10.53
C ASP A 45 -10.88 7.90 -9.46
N GLU A 46 -9.61 7.65 -9.81
CA GLU A 46 -8.60 7.16 -8.87
C GLU A 46 -8.35 8.09 -7.68
N LYS A 47 -8.58 9.39 -7.89
CA LYS A 47 -8.41 10.40 -6.84
C LYS A 47 -9.36 10.17 -5.67
N LEU A 48 -10.55 9.64 -5.93
CA LEU A 48 -11.55 9.32 -4.89
C LEU A 48 -11.06 8.25 -3.90
N TRP A 49 -10.03 7.49 -4.27
CA TRP A 49 -9.51 6.38 -3.46
C TRP A 49 -8.22 6.70 -2.73
N LEU A 50 -7.58 7.84 -3.06
CA LEU A 50 -6.23 8.20 -2.63
C LEU A 50 -6.15 9.65 -2.10
N SER A 51 -7.27 10.36 -2.02
CA SER A 51 -7.36 11.74 -1.54
C SER A 51 -8.10 11.81 -0.20
N ASP A 52 -7.64 12.71 0.67
CA ASP A 52 -8.29 13.08 1.94
C ASP A 52 -9.44 14.09 1.72
N ASP A 53 -9.72 14.47 0.47
CA ASP A 53 -10.64 15.55 0.08
C ASP A 53 -12.13 15.15 0.11
N ASP A 54 -12.61 14.68 1.27
CA ASP A 54 -14.05 14.49 1.53
C ASP A 54 -14.78 13.58 0.50
N ASP A 55 -14.04 12.73 -0.22
CA ASP A 55 -14.57 11.83 -1.23
C ASP A 55 -15.25 10.63 -0.57
N VAL A 56 -16.45 10.91 -0.09
CA VAL A 56 -17.37 9.95 0.51
C VAL A 56 -18.07 9.16 -0.60
N ARG A 57 -18.04 7.84 -0.46
CA ARG A 57 -19.00 7.00 -1.16
C ARG A 57 -20.26 6.86 -0.35
N ASP A 58 -21.42 7.07 -0.98
CA ASP A 58 -22.70 6.84 -0.32
C ASP A 58 -23.06 5.34 -0.26
N ALA A 59 -24.13 5.03 0.46
CA ALA A 59 -24.58 3.65 0.64
C ALA A 59 -24.96 2.95 -0.67
N GLU A 60 -25.56 3.67 -1.63
CA GLU A 60 -26.00 3.10 -2.91
C GLU A 60 -24.78 2.73 -3.77
N GLN A 61 -23.78 3.61 -3.81
CA GLN A 61 -22.51 3.36 -4.49
C GLN A 61 -21.74 2.19 -3.87
N CYS A 62 -21.77 2.05 -2.54
CA CYS A 62 -21.14 0.93 -1.84
C CYS A 62 -21.81 -0.40 -2.19
N LEU A 63 -23.15 -0.45 -2.14
CA LEU A 63 -23.91 -1.65 -2.48
C LEU A 63 -23.74 -2.03 -3.96
N THR A 64 -23.80 -1.06 -4.87
CA THR A 64 -23.58 -1.28 -6.30
C THR A 64 -22.19 -1.87 -6.55
N LEU A 65 -21.17 -1.33 -5.89
CA LEU A 65 -19.82 -1.87 -6.00
C LEU A 65 -19.70 -3.26 -5.38
N ALA A 66 -20.31 -3.52 -4.21
CA ALA A 66 -20.31 -4.84 -3.57
C ALA A 66 -20.94 -5.90 -4.48
N ASP A 67 -22.11 -5.62 -5.05
CA ASP A 67 -22.79 -6.53 -5.98
C ASP A 67 -21.94 -6.81 -7.23
N ARG A 68 -21.26 -5.79 -7.74
CA ARG A 68 -20.33 -5.95 -8.86
C ARG A 68 -19.13 -6.83 -8.49
N LEU A 69 -18.54 -6.63 -7.32
CA LEU A 69 -17.40 -7.42 -6.84
C LEU A 69 -17.79 -8.88 -6.60
N ASP A 70 -18.98 -9.13 -6.04
CA ASP A 70 -19.49 -10.49 -5.83
C ASP A 70 -19.69 -11.21 -7.16
N GLY A 71 -20.27 -10.55 -8.18
CA GLY A 71 -20.38 -11.12 -9.52
C GLY A 71 -19.01 -11.46 -10.14
N LEU A 72 -18.00 -10.61 -9.95
CA LEU A 72 -16.62 -10.84 -10.42
C LEU A 72 -15.87 -11.92 -9.62
N LEU A 73 -16.26 -12.14 -8.37
CA LEU A 73 -15.76 -13.24 -7.54
C LEU A 73 -16.38 -14.58 -7.98
N GLU A 74 -17.68 -14.57 -8.33
CA GLU A 74 -18.41 -15.74 -8.81
C GLU A 74 -17.97 -16.19 -10.20
N ASP A 75 -17.73 -15.26 -11.12
CA ASP A 75 -17.33 -15.57 -12.50
C ASP A 75 -15.84 -15.91 -12.67
N GLY A 76 -15.04 -15.72 -11.61
CA GLY A 76 -13.61 -16.01 -11.58
C GLY A 76 -12.69 -14.88 -12.05
N SER A 77 -13.24 -13.75 -12.52
CA SER A 77 -12.45 -12.61 -13.02
C SER A 77 -11.47 -12.06 -11.99
N VAL A 78 -11.86 -12.02 -10.71
CA VAL A 78 -10.96 -11.61 -9.62
C VAL A 78 -9.79 -12.59 -9.48
N ALA A 79 -10.06 -13.90 -9.53
CA ALA A 79 -9.03 -14.92 -9.40
C ALA A 79 -8.01 -14.83 -10.55
N ASP A 80 -8.49 -14.66 -11.78
CA ASP A 80 -7.65 -14.50 -12.97
C ASP A 80 -6.79 -13.23 -12.89
N TYR A 81 -7.39 -12.10 -12.48
CA TYR A 81 -6.65 -10.85 -12.31
C TYR A 81 -5.57 -10.97 -11.24
N VAL A 82 -5.92 -11.52 -10.07
CA VAL A 82 -4.99 -11.70 -8.95
C VAL A 82 -3.83 -12.60 -9.34
N ALA A 83 -4.10 -13.75 -9.97
CA ALA A 83 -3.07 -14.67 -10.43
C ALA A 83 -2.16 -14.02 -11.48
N GLY A 84 -2.73 -13.35 -12.49
CA GLY A 84 -1.97 -12.68 -13.54
C GLY A 84 -1.10 -11.54 -13.00
N ARG A 85 -1.64 -10.72 -12.09
CA ARG A 85 -0.90 -9.63 -11.43
C ARG A 85 0.26 -10.17 -10.60
N ASN A 86 0.00 -11.17 -9.74
CA ASN A 86 1.04 -11.70 -8.85
C ASN A 86 2.13 -12.42 -9.67
N ALA A 87 1.77 -13.15 -10.73
CA ALA A 87 2.72 -13.74 -11.68
C ALA A 87 3.60 -12.67 -12.34
N TYR A 88 2.98 -11.62 -12.90
CA TYR A 88 3.65 -10.48 -13.53
C TYR A 88 4.71 -9.85 -12.60
N PHE A 89 4.42 -9.74 -11.31
CA PHE A 89 5.38 -9.21 -10.36
C PHE A 89 6.45 -10.23 -10.00
N SER A 90 6.09 -11.50 -9.73
CA SER A 90 7.03 -12.58 -9.38
C SER A 90 8.14 -12.81 -10.41
N GLU A 91 7.84 -12.62 -11.70
CA GLU A 91 8.78 -12.81 -12.81
C GLU A 91 9.76 -11.63 -13.00
N ARG A 92 9.50 -10.47 -12.38
CA ARG A 92 10.37 -9.30 -12.55
C ARG A 92 11.57 -9.34 -11.62
N PRO A 93 12.76 -8.95 -12.11
CA PRO A 93 13.89 -8.69 -11.25
C PRO A 93 13.50 -7.73 -10.13
N ARG A 94 13.94 -8.05 -8.91
CA ARG A 94 13.83 -7.16 -7.78
C ARG A 94 14.65 -5.89 -8.07
N PRO A 95 14.12 -4.69 -7.85
CA PRO A 95 14.84 -3.46 -8.13
C PRO A 95 16.02 -3.36 -7.16
N GLU A 96 17.10 -2.76 -7.66
CA GLU A 96 18.25 -2.43 -6.82
C GLU A 96 17.81 -1.50 -5.68
N CYS A 97 18.36 -1.73 -4.50
CA CYS A 97 18.10 -0.92 -3.34
C CYS A 97 18.82 0.43 -3.51
N SER A 98 18.05 1.49 -3.73
CA SER A 98 18.58 2.86 -3.87
C SER A 98 19.29 3.38 -2.61
N THR A 99 19.05 2.78 -1.44
CA THR A 99 19.75 3.17 -0.21
C THR A 99 21.20 2.68 -0.17
N CYS A 100 21.52 1.59 -0.87
CA CYS A 100 22.86 1.01 -0.89
C CYS A 100 23.41 0.82 -2.31
N ASP A 101 22.75 1.37 -3.34
CA ASP A 101 23.10 1.21 -4.75
C ASP A 101 23.37 -0.25 -5.14
N GLY A 102 22.49 -1.17 -4.73
CA GLY A 102 22.66 -2.60 -5.08
C GLY A 102 23.66 -3.37 -4.22
N THR A 103 24.45 -2.72 -3.37
CA THR A 103 25.59 -3.36 -2.69
C THR A 103 25.21 -4.22 -1.48
N GLY A 104 24.02 -4.01 -0.90
CA GLY A 104 23.63 -4.64 0.37
C GLY A 104 24.27 -4.00 1.60
N VAL A 105 25.14 -3.00 1.42
CA VAL A 105 25.95 -2.43 2.48
C VAL A 105 25.70 -0.93 2.53
N ARG A 106 25.35 -0.40 3.70
CA ARG A 106 25.17 1.04 3.85
C ARG A 106 26.55 1.69 3.80
N ARG A 107 26.78 2.62 2.86
CA ARG A 107 27.95 3.51 2.95
C ARG A 107 27.86 4.22 4.29
N ARG A 108 28.90 4.08 5.13
CA ARG A 108 29.02 4.84 6.37
C ARG A 108 28.81 6.31 5.98
N ARG A 109 27.74 6.95 6.44
CA ARG A 109 27.74 8.42 6.52
C ARG A 109 28.91 8.68 7.47
N GLN A 110 30.01 9.27 6.98
CA GLN A 110 30.98 9.90 7.87
C GLN A 110 30.15 10.92 8.66
N MET A 111 29.74 10.56 9.88
CA MET A 111 28.89 11.43 10.70
C MET A 111 29.72 12.39 11.56
N ASP A 112 31.07 12.30 11.52
CA ASP A 112 31.94 13.03 12.44
C ASP A 112 33.19 13.67 11.80
N GLU A 113 33.30 13.76 10.48
CA GLU A 113 34.38 14.55 9.86
C GLU A 113 33.81 15.55 8.84
N PRO A 114 34.16 16.86 8.96
CA PRO A 114 33.82 17.83 7.93
C PRO A 114 34.58 17.45 6.65
N SER A 115 33.83 17.05 5.61
CA SER A 115 34.40 16.70 4.32
C SER A 115 34.97 17.95 3.65
N GLU A 116 36.25 17.95 3.29
CA GLU A 116 36.76 18.88 2.28
C GLU A 116 36.86 18.28 0.87
N GLU A 117 36.81 16.96 0.65
CA GLU A 117 36.72 16.42 -0.73
C GLU A 117 35.93 15.11 -0.86
N PRO A 118 35.18 14.92 -1.97
CA PRO A 118 34.43 13.69 -2.25
C PRO A 118 35.38 12.55 -2.66
N GLY A 119 35.84 11.78 -1.69
CA GLY A 119 36.73 10.64 -1.92
C GLY A 119 36.02 9.42 -2.52
N VAL A 120 36.45 9.03 -3.73
CA VAL A 120 36.14 7.72 -4.33
C VAL A 120 36.79 6.63 -3.47
N LEU A 121 36.00 5.67 -2.96
CA LEU A 121 36.52 4.55 -2.17
C LEU A 121 37.55 3.74 -2.97
N THR A 122 38.70 3.49 -2.36
CA THR A 122 39.76 2.65 -2.94
C THR A 122 39.30 1.19 -3.01
N ARG A 123 39.98 0.38 -3.83
CA ARG A 123 39.62 -1.03 -4.03
C ARG A 123 39.68 -1.84 -2.72
N GLU A 124 40.69 -1.60 -1.88
CA GLU A 124 40.85 -2.27 -0.58
C GLU A 124 39.73 -1.92 0.41
N GLN A 125 39.22 -0.68 0.39
CA GLN A 125 38.10 -0.28 1.25
C GLN A 125 36.79 -0.99 0.90
N ARG A 126 36.67 -1.53 -0.33
CA ARG A 126 35.53 -2.37 -0.75
C ARG A 126 35.67 -3.82 -0.31
N GLU A 127 36.86 -4.25 0.09
CA GLU A 127 37.17 -5.65 0.42
C GLU A 127 37.20 -5.92 1.94
N ILE A 128 36.93 -4.91 2.79
CA ILE A 128 36.83 -5.07 4.25
C ILE A 128 35.57 -5.88 4.60
N PRO A 129 35.67 -7.00 5.34
CA PRO A 129 34.52 -7.77 5.77
C PRO A 129 33.56 -6.90 6.59
N HIS A 130 32.36 -6.71 6.07
CA HIS A 130 31.34 -5.89 6.69
C HIS A 130 30.89 -6.53 8.01
N SER A 131 31.06 -5.83 9.13
CA SER A 131 30.41 -6.22 10.39
C SER A 131 28.89 -6.12 10.23
N ALA A 132 28.12 -6.77 11.11
CA ALA A 132 26.65 -6.69 11.12
C ALA A 132 26.12 -5.23 11.14
N GLU A 133 26.93 -4.27 11.60
CA GLU A 133 26.64 -2.84 11.66
C GLU A 133 26.62 -2.13 10.29
N GLN A 134 27.13 -2.77 9.22
CA GLN A 134 27.19 -2.20 7.88
C GLN A 134 26.12 -2.74 6.92
N VAL A 135 25.29 -3.69 7.38
CA VAL A 135 24.20 -4.24 6.57
C VAL A 135 23.16 -3.15 6.29
N CYS A 136 22.77 -2.98 5.03
CA CYS A 136 21.72 -2.05 4.67
C CYS A 136 20.38 -2.54 5.23
N PHE A 137 19.83 -1.80 6.19
CA PHE A 137 18.53 -2.12 6.82
C PHE A 137 17.37 -2.14 5.81
N THR A 138 17.42 -1.29 4.77
CA THR A 138 16.35 -1.20 3.78
C THR A 138 16.18 -2.50 2.98
N CYS A 139 17.28 -3.17 2.63
CA CYS A 139 17.25 -4.42 1.85
C CYS A 139 17.70 -5.65 2.66
N ASN A 140 17.94 -5.51 3.96
CA ASN A 140 18.50 -6.53 4.84
C ASN A 140 19.76 -7.20 4.26
N GLY A 141 20.62 -6.43 3.60
CA GLY A 141 21.86 -6.96 3.02
C GLY A 141 21.74 -7.58 1.63
N LEU A 142 20.54 -7.67 1.06
CA LEU A 142 20.32 -8.36 -0.21
C LEU A 142 20.73 -7.53 -1.45
N GLY A 143 20.96 -6.23 -1.28
CA GLY A 143 21.24 -5.32 -2.42
C GLY A 143 20.00 -4.99 -3.26
N THR A 144 18.96 -5.81 -3.22
CA THR A 144 17.67 -5.57 -3.88
C THR A 144 16.55 -5.41 -2.86
N VAL A 145 15.56 -4.58 -3.16
CA VAL A 145 14.32 -4.49 -2.36
C VAL A 145 13.20 -5.26 -3.06
N GLU A 146 12.12 -5.60 -2.34
CA GLU A 146 10.88 -5.95 -3.06
C GLU A 146 10.36 -4.70 -3.78
N HIS A 147 9.63 -4.82 -4.89
CA HIS A 147 9.04 -3.60 -5.44
C HIS A 147 8.10 -3.00 -4.38
N GLN A 148 8.08 -1.68 -4.22
CA GLN A 148 7.16 -1.08 -3.24
C GLN A 148 5.68 -1.31 -3.62
N ARG A 149 5.42 -1.60 -4.91
CA ARG A 149 4.12 -2.01 -5.46
C ARG A 149 3.85 -3.53 -5.34
N TYR A 150 4.73 -4.28 -4.67
CA TYR A 150 4.82 -5.76 -4.67
C TYR A 150 4.11 -6.41 -3.49
N ARG A 151 3.14 -5.73 -2.86
CA ARG A 151 2.33 -6.46 -1.89
C ARG A 151 1.36 -7.34 -2.65
N ASP A 152 1.30 -8.60 -2.22
CA ASP A 152 0.38 -9.57 -2.74
C ASP A 152 -1.04 -9.03 -2.58
N LEU A 153 -1.81 -9.18 -3.64
CA LEU A 153 -3.26 -9.06 -3.58
C LEU A 153 -3.80 -10.48 -3.50
N TYR A 154 -4.76 -10.72 -2.62
CA TYR A 154 -5.43 -12.00 -2.49
C TYR A 154 -6.90 -11.87 -2.87
N VAL A 155 -7.48 -12.96 -3.38
CA VAL A 155 -8.93 -13.03 -3.63
C VAL A 155 -9.74 -12.78 -2.35
N SER A 156 -9.20 -13.18 -1.20
CA SER A 156 -9.80 -12.87 0.11
C SER A 156 -9.91 -11.38 0.38
N ASP A 157 -8.94 -10.57 -0.06
CA ASP A 157 -8.97 -9.12 0.20
C ASP A 157 -10.15 -8.46 -0.53
N ILE A 158 -10.46 -8.93 -1.74
CA ILE A 158 -11.63 -8.45 -2.51
C ILE A 158 -12.93 -8.92 -1.87
N ARG A 159 -12.97 -10.15 -1.36
CA ARG A 159 -14.14 -10.69 -0.64
C ARG A 159 -14.41 -9.94 0.67
N GLU A 160 -13.36 -9.73 1.47
CA GLU A 160 -13.43 -8.99 2.73
C GLU A 160 -13.86 -7.53 2.47
N PHE A 161 -13.38 -6.93 1.38
CA PHE A 161 -13.79 -5.58 1.00
C PHE A 161 -15.24 -5.51 0.51
N SER A 162 -15.69 -6.49 -0.28
CA SER A 162 -17.10 -6.59 -0.70
C SER A 162 -18.03 -6.67 0.52
N GLU A 163 -17.67 -7.51 1.50
CA GLU A 163 -18.43 -7.64 2.74
C GLU A 163 -18.46 -6.34 3.56
N PHE A 164 -17.32 -5.64 3.66
CA PHE A 164 -17.26 -4.32 4.28
C PHE A 164 -18.24 -3.34 3.60
N LEU A 165 -18.22 -3.26 2.26
CA LEU A 165 -19.08 -2.34 1.50
C LEU A 165 -20.57 -2.60 1.72
N ARG A 166 -20.98 -3.87 1.90
CA ARG A 166 -22.38 -4.23 2.18
C ARG A 166 -22.88 -3.63 3.49
N HIS A 167 -21.99 -3.47 4.45
CA HIS A 167 -22.32 -3.10 5.82
C HIS A 167 -21.89 -1.70 6.21
N ALA A 168 -21.12 -0.98 5.38
CA ALA A 168 -20.52 0.30 5.73
C ALA A 168 -21.53 1.48 5.74
N GLY A 169 -22.63 1.38 4.99
CA GLY A 169 -23.61 2.48 4.83
C GLY A 169 -23.02 3.70 4.13
N GLY A 170 -21.96 3.49 3.33
CA GLY A 170 -21.05 4.53 2.83
C GLY A 170 -19.66 4.38 3.45
N PHE A 171 -18.60 4.84 2.79
CA PHE A 171 -17.26 4.81 3.39
C PHE A 171 -16.43 6.04 3.04
N TYR A 172 -15.40 6.27 3.85
CA TYR A 172 -14.37 7.25 3.62
C TYR A 172 -12.98 6.60 3.66
N VAL A 173 -12.04 7.21 2.95
CA VAL A 173 -10.62 6.91 3.04
C VAL A 173 -9.97 8.07 3.78
N TRP A 174 -9.10 7.77 4.72
CA TRP A 174 -8.36 8.77 5.46
C TRP A 174 -6.87 8.48 5.46
N VAL A 175 -6.06 9.47 5.09
CA VAL A 175 -4.61 9.38 4.99
C VAL A 175 -3.99 10.28 6.05
N PHE A 176 -3.34 9.68 7.04
CA PHE A 176 -2.80 10.42 8.18
C PHE A 176 -1.57 11.28 7.79
N GLU A 177 -1.79 12.52 7.33
CA GLU A 177 -0.74 13.56 7.29
C GLU A 177 -0.74 14.31 8.64
N SER A 178 0.33 14.13 9.42
CA SER A 178 0.64 14.71 10.75
C SER A 178 -0.38 15.66 11.45
N ALA A 179 -0.78 15.31 12.68
CA ALA A 179 -1.28 16.12 13.82
C ALA A 179 -2.43 17.14 13.64
N VAL A 180 -2.79 17.60 12.44
CA VAL A 180 -3.77 18.67 12.21
C VAL A 180 -5.19 18.13 11.98
N ASN A 181 -5.33 16.86 11.59
CA ASN A 181 -6.62 16.32 11.13
C ASN A 181 -7.51 15.68 12.23
N SER A 182 -7.02 15.44 13.46
CA SER A 182 -7.81 14.77 14.50
C SER A 182 -8.91 15.63 15.15
N GLU A 183 -8.72 16.96 15.21
CA GLU A 183 -9.75 17.89 15.70
C GLU A 183 -10.87 18.07 14.66
N ARG A 184 -10.50 18.12 13.38
CA ARG A 184 -11.43 18.26 12.26
C ARG A 184 -12.36 17.04 12.10
N PHE A 185 -11.86 15.84 12.44
CA PHE A 185 -12.65 14.61 12.45
C PHE A 185 -13.76 14.63 13.50
N ARG A 186 -13.46 15.03 14.73
CA ARG A 186 -14.45 15.08 15.83
C ARG A 186 -15.53 16.14 15.63
N GLU A 187 -15.21 17.28 15.02
CA GLU A 187 -16.21 18.32 14.75
C GLU A 187 -17.17 17.96 13.61
N LYS A 188 -16.74 17.14 12.65
CA LYS A 188 -17.49 16.90 11.41
C LYS A 188 -18.36 15.63 11.45
N TRP A 189 -17.92 14.60 12.18
CA TRP A 189 -18.58 13.28 12.17
C TRP A 189 -18.78 12.67 13.57
N GLY A 190 -18.53 13.44 14.64
CA GLY A 190 -18.74 13.06 16.04
C GLY A 190 -20.11 13.46 16.59
#